data_AF-A0A7S4FYH5-F1
#
_entry.id   AF-A0A7S4FYH5-F1
#
_cell.length_a   1.000
_cell.length_b   1.000
_cell.length_c   1.000
_cell.angle_alpha   90.00
_cell.angle_beta   90.00
_cell.angle_gamma   90.00
#
_symmetry.space_group_name_H-M   'P 1'
#
loop_
_entity.id
_entity.type
_entity.pdbx_description
1 polymer ?
#
loop_
_entity_poly.entity_id
_entity_poly.type
_entity_poly.pdbx_seq_one_letter_code
_entity_poly.pdbx_strand_id
1 'polypeptide(L)'
;KVQPSGPRAAEAADGEDLVYEHFSAFPLRQYGAEKFVVAAFPTFTAAVDDYFSKFEDQRATSEVEAKQQEKLSKVDKVKRDHEQRIGELQKAQEASEQKAELIILNAEEVDAAIAVIRSALAQSIDWTELKRVVKEQRKTGNPIAMMIHGFHFEENRITLLLTDSTDDAAEEDLTAPAVEVSVDISLSAMANARAFFDAKRKSA
;
A
#
# COMPACT_ATOMS: atom_id res chain seq x y z
N LYS A 1 -8.86 -59.64 -43.87
CA LYS A 1 -8.86 -60.05 -42.45
C LYS A 1 -8.26 -58.89 -41.65
N VAL A 2 -9.07 -57.92 -41.24
CA VAL A 2 -8.59 -56.78 -40.44
C VAL A 2 -9.29 -56.91 -39.09
N GLN A 3 -8.52 -57.34 -38.09
CA GLN A 3 -8.95 -57.33 -36.70
C GLN A 3 -9.03 -55.87 -36.24
N PRO A 4 -10.14 -55.41 -35.65
CA PRO A 4 -10.11 -54.18 -34.88
C PRO A 4 -9.41 -54.48 -33.56
N SER A 5 -8.32 -53.76 -33.31
CA SER A 5 -7.64 -53.68 -32.02
C SER A 5 -8.65 -53.28 -30.95
N GLY A 6 -8.84 -54.15 -29.96
CA GLY A 6 -9.69 -53.88 -28.80
C GLY A 6 -9.15 -52.73 -27.96
N PRO A 7 -10.01 -52.05 -27.18
CA PRO A 7 -9.57 -51.00 -26.28
C PRO A 7 -8.63 -51.60 -25.22
N ARG A 8 -7.51 -50.93 -24.97
CA ARG A 8 -6.58 -51.25 -23.89
C ARG A 8 -7.33 -51.10 -22.57
N ALA A 9 -7.63 -52.23 -21.93
CA ALA A 9 -8.20 -52.24 -20.58
C ALA A 9 -7.22 -51.54 -19.64
N ALA A 10 -7.72 -50.58 -18.87
CA ALA A 10 -6.96 -49.93 -17.81
C ALA A 10 -6.71 -50.96 -16.69
N GLU A 11 -5.57 -51.67 -16.75
CA GLU A 11 -4.89 -52.00 -15.51
C GLU A 11 -4.58 -50.67 -14.81
N ALA A 12 -5.04 -50.55 -13.57
CA ALA A 12 -5.01 -49.32 -12.79
C ALA A 12 -3.66 -48.62 -12.94
N ALA A 13 -3.67 -47.47 -13.62
CA ALA A 13 -2.57 -46.52 -13.60
C ALA A 13 -2.55 -45.91 -12.19
N ASP A 14 -1.91 -46.63 -11.28
CA ASP A 14 -1.65 -46.22 -9.90
C ASP A 14 -0.62 -45.07 -9.96
N GLY A 15 -1.09 -43.82 -9.90
CA GLY A 15 -0.19 -42.67 -9.79
C GLY A 15 -0.59 -41.35 -10.45
N GLU A 16 -1.70 -41.25 -11.19
CA GLU A 16 -2.21 -39.97 -11.72
C GLU A 16 -3.59 -39.65 -11.13
N ASP A 17 -3.80 -38.41 -10.67
CA ASP A 17 -5.10 -37.91 -10.20
C ASP A 17 -6.10 -37.84 -11.37
N LEU A 18 -6.64 -38.99 -11.75
CA LEU A 18 -7.63 -39.13 -12.82
C LEU A 18 -9.02 -38.78 -12.31
N VAL A 19 -9.69 -37.86 -12.99
CA VAL A 19 -11.06 -37.41 -12.68
C VAL A 19 -12.06 -38.09 -13.62
N TYR A 20 -13.21 -38.51 -13.09
CA TYR A 20 -14.24 -39.15 -13.90
C TYR A 20 -15.11 -38.09 -14.57
N GLU A 21 -15.01 -37.96 -15.89
CA GLU A 21 -15.77 -36.94 -16.63
C GLU A 21 -17.12 -37.46 -17.14
N HIS A 22 -17.20 -38.71 -17.62
CA HIS A 22 -18.39 -39.24 -18.26
C HIS A 22 -18.51 -40.77 -18.13
N PHE A 23 -19.74 -41.28 -18.14
CA PHE A 23 -20.06 -42.70 -18.28
C PHE A 23 -21.07 -42.92 -19.41
N SER A 24 -20.93 -44.02 -20.15
CA SER A 24 -21.82 -44.36 -21.28
C SER A 24 -21.94 -45.87 -21.44
N ALA A 25 -23.05 -46.32 -22.02
CA ALA A 25 -23.27 -47.75 -22.27
C ALA A 25 -22.43 -48.31 -23.42
N PHE A 26 -21.92 -47.44 -24.29
CA PHE A 26 -21.12 -47.80 -25.47
C PHE A 26 -19.88 -46.93 -25.56
N PRO A 27 -18.73 -47.46 -26.00
CA PRO A 27 -17.53 -46.65 -26.20
C PRO A 27 -17.76 -45.61 -27.30
N LEU A 28 -17.73 -44.32 -26.96
CA LEU A 28 -17.91 -43.23 -27.92
C LEU A 28 -16.56 -42.80 -28.49
N ARG A 29 -16.45 -42.72 -29.82
CA ARG A 29 -15.21 -42.34 -30.52
C ARG A 29 -14.66 -40.97 -30.13
N GLN A 30 -15.52 -40.08 -29.64
CA GLN A 30 -15.14 -38.74 -29.19
C GLN A 30 -14.25 -38.74 -27.93
N TYR A 31 -14.31 -39.81 -27.11
CA TYR A 31 -13.47 -40.00 -25.93
C TYR A 31 -12.26 -40.89 -26.22
N GLY A 32 -11.61 -40.65 -27.37
CA GLY A 32 -10.45 -41.43 -27.81
C GLY A 32 -9.26 -41.36 -26.84
N ALA A 33 -8.38 -42.38 -26.92
CA ALA A 33 -7.28 -42.63 -25.99
C ALA A 33 -6.17 -41.57 -25.95
N GLU A 34 -6.22 -40.54 -26.80
CA GLU A 34 -5.24 -39.44 -26.79
C GLU A 34 -5.47 -38.45 -25.64
N LYS A 35 -6.69 -38.36 -25.11
CA LYS A 35 -7.07 -37.41 -24.05
C LYS A 35 -7.78 -38.06 -22.86
N PHE A 36 -8.34 -39.25 -23.03
CA PHE A 36 -9.16 -39.90 -22.03
C PHE A 36 -8.68 -41.32 -21.74
N VAL A 37 -8.70 -41.70 -20.47
CA VAL A 37 -8.52 -43.08 -20.03
C VAL A 37 -9.91 -43.71 -19.92
N VAL A 38 -10.11 -44.85 -20.61
CA VAL A 38 -11.40 -45.55 -20.64
C VAL A 38 -11.34 -46.77 -19.74
N ALA A 39 -12.18 -46.81 -18.71
CA ALA A 39 -12.41 -47.99 -17.87
C ALA A 39 -13.62 -48.78 -18.39
N ALA A 40 -13.47 -50.09 -18.54
CA ALA A 40 -14.52 -50.99 -19.02
C ALA A 40 -15.10 -51.81 -17.86
N PHE A 41 -16.43 -51.91 -17.79
CA PHE A 41 -17.14 -52.62 -16.72
C PHE A 41 -18.03 -53.75 -17.29
N PRO A 42 -18.30 -54.81 -16.51
CA PRO A 42 -19.12 -55.94 -16.97
C PRO A 42 -20.59 -55.59 -17.24
N THR A 43 -21.13 -54.58 -16.55
CA THR A 43 -22.51 -54.12 -16.72
C THR A 43 -22.56 -52.60 -16.69
N PHE A 44 -23.60 -52.03 -17.30
CA PHE A 44 -23.84 -50.59 -17.22
C PHE A 44 -24.07 -50.14 -15.77
N THR A 45 -24.82 -50.91 -14.98
CA THR A 45 -25.06 -50.64 -13.55
C THR A 45 -23.74 -50.55 -12.77
N ALA A 46 -22.80 -51.47 -13.00
CA ALA A 46 -21.50 -51.42 -12.34
C ALA A 46 -20.68 -50.17 -12.71
N ALA A 47 -20.78 -49.69 -13.95
CA ALA A 47 -20.15 -48.43 -14.36
C ALA A 47 -20.82 -47.21 -13.73
N VAL A 48 -22.15 -47.23 -13.57
CA VAL A 48 -22.92 -46.16 -12.91
C VAL A 48 -22.53 -46.08 -11.43
N ASP A 49 -22.50 -47.22 -10.74
CA ASP A 49 -22.18 -47.28 -9.30
C ASP A 49 -20.74 -46.80 -9.04
N ASP A 50 -19.76 -47.21 -9.85
CA ASP A 50 -18.37 -46.73 -9.73
C ASP A 50 -18.23 -45.24 -10.05
N TYR A 51 -18.88 -44.78 -11.13
CA TYR A 51 -18.86 -43.37 -11.54
C TYR A 51 -19.40 -42.46 -10.44
N PHE A 52 -20.59 -42.75 -9.91
CA PHE A 52 -21.21 -41.88 -8.90
C PHE A 52 -20.49 -41.97 -7.56
N SER A 53 -19.94 -43.12 -7.18
CA SER A 53 -19.10 -43.23 -5.97
C SER A 53 -17.90 -42.27 -6.05
N LYS A 54 -17.16 -42.31 -7.16
CA LYS A 54 -15.98 -41.47 -7.34
C LYS A 54 -16.30 -40.01 -7.65
N PHE A 55 -17.39 -39.73 -8.34
CA PHE A 55 -17.87 -38.38 -8.58
C PHE A 55 -18.25 -37.67 -7.28
N GLU A 56 -18.93 -38.37 -6.37
CA GLU A 56 -19.25 -37.85 -5.04
C GLU A 56 -17.99 -37.59 -4.22
N ASP A 57 -17.01 -38.50 -4.24
CA ASP A 57 -15.72 -38.32 -3.58
C ASP A 57 -14.93 -37.11 -4.15
N GLN A 58 -14.87 -36.97 -5.48
CA GLN A 58 -14.23 -35.85 -6.17
C GLN A 58 -14.90 -34.53 -5.82
N ARG A 59 -16.24 -34.51 -5.82
CA ARG A 59 -17.01 -33.32 -5.45
C ARG A 59 -16.77 -32.94 -4.00
N ALA A 60 -16.80 -33.90 -3.07
CA ALA A 60 -16.54 -33.64 -1.67
C ALA A 60 -15.13 -33.07 -1.45
N THR A 61 -14.13 -33.62 -2.14
CA THR A 61 -12.74 -33.15 -2.08
C THR A 61 -12.63 -31.71 -2.60
N SER A 62 -13.19 -31.42 -3.76
CA SER A 62 -13.20 -30.08 -4.35
C SER A 62 -13.91 -29.05 -3.46
N GLU A 63 -15.03 -29.43 -2.82
CA GLU A 63 -15.73 -28.55 -1.87
C GLU A 63 -14.88 -28.27 -0.61
N VAL A 64 -14.11 -29.25 -0.11
CA VAL A 64 -13.19 -29.07 1.01
C VAL A 64 -12.03 -28.15 0.62
N GLU A 65 -11.42 -28.37 -0.53
CA GLU A 65 -10.34 -27.54 -1.08
C GLU A 65 -10.78 -26.10 -1.28
N ALA A 66 -11.95 -25.88 -1.88
CA ALA A 66 -12.52 -24.56 -2.08
C ALA A 66 -12.73 -23.82 -0.75
N LYS A 67 -13.28 -24.50 0.27
CA LYS A 67 -13.43 -23.95 1.63
C LYS A 67 -12.08 -23.64 2.28
N GLN A 68 -11.06 -24.48 2.05
CA GLN A 68 -9.71 -24.24 2.55
C GLN A 68 -9.08 -23.02 1.88
N GLN A 69 -9.17 -22.90 0.56
CA GLN A 69 -8.65 -21.78 -0.19
C GLN A 69 -9.36 -20.47 0.18
N GLU A 70 -10.67 -20.51 0.41
CA GLU A 70 -11.42 -19.36 0.91
C GLU A 70 -10.89 -18.90 2.27
N LYS A 71 -10.66 -19.83 3.20
CA LYS A 71 -10.08 -19.50 4.52
C LYS A 71 -8.68 -18.90 4.41
N LEU A 72 -7.80 -19.48 3.60
CA LEU A 72 -6.45 -18.97 3.38
C LEU A 72 -6.47 -17.57 2.75
N SER A 73 -7.32 -17.37 1.74
CA SER A 73 -7.47 -16.07 1.07
C SER A 73 -7.91 -14.95 2.03
N LYS A 74 -8.80 -15.26 2.99
CA LYS A 74 -9.21 -14.32 4.04
C LYS A 74 -8.05 -13.91 4.93
N VAL A 75 -7.23 -14.88 5.36
CA VAL A 75 -6.03 -14.61 6.17
C VAL A 75 -5.04 -13.74 5.39
N ASP A 76 -4.79 -14.06 4.13
CA ASP A 76 -3.86 -13.30 3.30
C ASP A 76 -4.36 -11.88 3.01
N LYS A 77 -5.68 -11.68 2.89
CA LYS A 77 -6.26 -10.34 2.75
C LYS A 77 -6.01 -9.51 4.00
N VAL A 78 -6.22 -10.08 5.19
CA VAL A 78 -5.97 -9.38 6.47
C VAL A 78 -4.49 -9.07 6.64
N LYS A 79 -3.59 -10.00 6.26
CA LYS A 79 -2.14 -9.74 6.29
C LYS A 79 -1.74 -8.57 5.41
N ARG A 80 -2.19 -8.55 4.15
CA ARG A 80 -1.88 -7.45 3.21
C ARG A 80 -2.42 -6.10 3.68
N ASP A 81 -3.62 -6.09 4.25
CA ASP A 81 -4.22 -4.87 4.82
C ASP A 81 -3.38 -4.32 5.98
N HIS A 82 -2.93 -5.19 6.89
CA HIS A 82 -2.03 -4.79 7.97
C HIS A 82 -0.67 -4.33 7.45
N GLU A 83 -0.07 -5.03 6.50
CA GLU A 83 1.22 -4.64 5.90
C GLU A 83 1.13 -3.27 5.22
N GLN A 84 0.06 -3.03 4.45
CA GLN A 84 -0.21 -1.73 3.85
C GLN A 84 -0.35 -0.64 4.91
N ARG A 85 -1.17 -0.87 5.94
CA ARG A 85 -1.40 0.08 7.01
C ARG A 85 -0.10 0.39 7.79
N ILE A 86 0.71 -0.62 8.07
CA ILE A 86 2.02 -0.43 8.71
C ILE A 86 2.93 0.41 7.81
N GLY A 87 2.99 0.10 6.51
CA GLY A 87 3.80 0.87 5.56
C GLY A 87 3.35 2.34 5.44
N GLU A 88 2.06 2.60 5.45
CA GLU A 88 1.51 3.97 5.45
C GLU A 88 1.86 4.72 6.75
N LEU A 89 1.75 4.05 7.90
CA LEU A 89 2.13 4.61 9.21
C LEU A 89 3.63 4.92 9.28
N GLN A 90 4.48 4.03 8.78
CA GLN A 90 5.93 4.24 8.73
C GLN A 90 6.30 5.44 7.85
N LYS A 91 5.72 5.54 6.64
CA LYS A 91 5.96 6.69 5.77
C LYS A 91 5.50 8.00 6.39
N ALA A 92 4.35 8.01 7.05
CA ALA A 92 3.85 9.19 7.75
C ALA A 92 4.77 9.57 8.93
N GLN A 93 5.32 8.58 9.64
CA GLN A 93 6.29 8.79 10.71
C GLN A 93 7.59 9.39 10.18
N GLU A 94 8.20 8.77 9.16
CA GLU A 94 9.44 9.26 8.54
C GLU A 94 9.28 10.70 8.03
N ALA A 95 8.17 11.01 7.37
CA ALA A 95 7.87 12.37 6.92
C ALA A 95 7.70 13.36 8.08
N SER A 96 7.17 12.93 9.23
CA SER A 96 7.05 13.77 10.42
C SER A 96 8.41 14.01 11.09
N GLU A 97 9.24 12.98 11.17
CA GLU A 97 10.61 13.06 11.71
C GLU A 97 11.48 13.98 10.87
N GLN A 98 11.46 13.82 9.55
CA GLN A 98 12.18 14.70 8.61
C GLN A 98 11.78 16.17 8.79
N LYS A 99 10.48 16.46 8.93
CA LYS A 99 10.00 17.83 9.18
C LYS A 99 10.48 18.38 10.51
N ALA A 100 10.51 17.55 11.56
CA ALA A 100 11.00 17.97 12.87
C ALA A 100 12.50 18.28 12.84
N GLU A 101 13.29 17.44 12.17
CA GLU A 101 14.72 17.63 11.97
C GLU A 101 15.02 18.92 11.20
N LEU A 102 14.29 19.18 10.12
CA LEU A 102 14.42 20.43 9.35
C LEU A 102 14.09 21.67 10.19
N ILE A 103 13.08 21.61 11.06
CA ILE A 103 12.78 22.72 11.99
C ILE A 103 13.93 22.93 12.97
N ILE A 104 14.55 21.84 13.48
CA ILE A 104 15.68 21.95 14.41
C ILE A 104 16.90 22.55 13.73
N LEU A 105 17.21 22.11 12.50
CA LEU A 105 18.33 22.64 11.72
C LEU A 105 18.18 24.14 11.49
N ASN A 106 16.97 24.57 11.11
CA ASN A 106 16.66 25.96 10.75
C ASN A 106 16.05 26.75 11.91
N ALA A 107 16.29 26.34 13.16
CA ALA A 107 15.51 26.82 14.31
C ALA A 107 15.55 28.34 14.50
N GLU A 108 16.71 28.96 14.29
CA GLU A 108 16.87 30.42 14.43
C GLU A 108 16.05 31.19 13.38
N GLU A 109 16.08 30.73 12.13
CA GLU A 109 15.34 31.34 11.02
C GLU A 109 13.83 31.14 11.19
N VAL A 110 13.42 29.95 11.65
CA VAL A 110 12.01 29.65 11.97
C VAL A 110 11.51 30.55 13.10
N ASP A 111 12.26 30.69 14.19
CA ASP A 111 11.87 31.59 15.29
C ASP A 111 11.85 33.06 14.85
N ALA A 112 12.78 33.49 13.98
CA ALA A 112 12.77 34.81 13.39
C ALA A 112 11.52 35.04 12.51
N ALA A 113 11.14 34.08 11.67
CA ALA A 113 9.92 34.13 10.86
C ALA A 113 8.67 34.26 11.76
N ILE A 114 8.57 33.43 12.81
CA ILE A 114 7.47 33.49 13.79
C ILE A 114 7.42 34.86 14.46
N ALA A 115 8.56 35.40 14.88
CA ALA A 115 8.65 36.70 15.52
C ALA A 115 8.19 37.85 14.61
N VAL A 116 8.58 37.83 13.33
CA VAL A 116 8.14 38.80 12.33
C VAL A 116 6.62 38.76 12.19
N ILE A 117 6.04 37.57 12.03
CA ILE A 117 4.58 37.42 11.89
C ILE A 117 3.85 37.89 13.16
N ARG A 118 4.31 37.48 14.35
CA ARG A 118 3.74 37.96 15.63
C ARG A 118 3.80 39.47 15.75
N SER A 119 4.91 40.09 15.36
CA SER A 119 5.08 41.54 15.45
C SER A 119 4.13 42.29 14.51
N ALA A 120 3.86 41.74 13.32
CA ALA A 120 2.89 42.30 12.39
C ALA A 120 1.46 42.20 12.94
N LEU A 121 1.14 41.10 13.61
CA LEU A 121 -0.16 40.92 14.27
C LEU A 121 -0.35 41.83 15.48
N ALA A 122 0.71 42.05 16.27
CA ALA A 122 0.68 43.01 17.36
C ALA A 122 0.43 44.45 16.87
N GLN A 123 0.86 44.76 15.64
CA GLN A 123 0.59 46.03 14.96
C GLN A 123 -0.82 46.10 14.33
N SER A 124 -1.68 45.10 14.57
CA SER A 124 -3.02 45.00 13.99
C SER A 124 -3.03 45.04 12.46
N ILE A 125 -1.97 44.52 11.83
CA ILE A 125 -1.91 44.37 10.37
C ILE A 125 -2.87 43.26 9.97
N ASP A 126 -3.83 43.59 9.10
CA ASP A 126 -4.76 42.60 8.53
C ASP A 126 -4.00 41.54 7.72
N TRP A 127 -4.55 40.33 7.70
CA TRP A 127 -4.02 39.19 6.99
C TRP A 127 -3.76 39.42 5.50
N THR A 128 -4.63 40.19 4.84
CA THR A 128 -4.49 40.54 3.42
C THR A 128 -3.27 41.42 3.20
N GLU A 129 -3.08 42.38 4.09
CA GLU A 129 -1.95 43.29 4.06
C GLU A 129 -0.65 42.58 4.43
N LEU A 130 -0.68 41.68 5.42
CA LEU A 130 0.48 40.85 5.77
C LEU A 130 0.97 40.01 4.59
N LYS A 131 0.06 39.37 3.82
CA LYS A 131 0.42 38.66 2.59
C LYS A 131 1.09 39.59 1.57
N ARG A 132 0.59 40.82 1.43
CA ARG A 132 1.15 41.83 0.52
C ARG A 132 2.56 42.24 0.96
N VAL A 133 2.75 42.52 2.25
CA VAL A 133 4.04 42.90 2.84
C VAL A 133 5.06 41.79 2.65
N VAL A 134 4.72 40.54 2.98
CA VAL A 134 5.62 39.39 2.82
C VAL A 134 5.99 39.19 1.34
N LYS A 135 5.02 39.30 0.42
CA LYS A 135 5.29 39.21 -1.02
C LYS A 135 6.25 40.30 -1.52
N GLU A 136 6.14 41.51 -1.00
CA GLU A 136 7.06 42.59 -1.36
C GLU A 136 8.45 42.35 -0.78
N GLN A 137 8.54 41.92 0.48
CA GLN A 137 9.81 41.57 1.15
C GLN A 137 10.53 40.40 0.46
N ARG A 138 9.79 39.45 -0.12
CA ARG A 138 10.37 38.40 -0.96
C ARG A 138 11.07 38.96 -2.20
N LYS A 139 10.46 39.94 -2.87
CA LYS A 139 11.06 40.57 -4.06
C LYS A 139 12.33 41.35 -3.73
N THR A 140 12.41 41.91 -2.53
CA THR A 140 13.61 42.60 -2.05
C THR A 140 14.71 41.62 -1.59
N GLY A 141 14.50 40.31 -1.69
CA GLY A 141 15.49 39.29 -1.33
C GLY A 141 15.64 39.07 0.17
N ASN A 142 14.61 39.38 0.98
CA ASN A 142 14.65 39.12 2.41
C ASN A 142 14.60 37.58 2.66
N PRO A 143 15.63 36.97 3.28
CA PRO A 143 15.73 35.52 3.41
C PRO A 143 14.57 34.93 4.23
N ILE A 144 14.20 35.57 5.35
CA ILE A 144 13.09 35.15 6.20
C ILE A 144 11.75 35.22 5.45
N ALA A 145 11.55 36.27 4.64
CA ALA A 145 10.33 36.40 3.84
C ALA A 145 10.26 35.34 2.73
N MET A 146 11.41 34.95 2.16
CA MET A 146 11.52 33.90 1.12
C MET A 146 11.22 32.51 1.69
N MET A 147 11.59 32.24 2.94
CA MET A 147 11.27 30.99 3.63
C MET A 147 9.77 30.81 3.82
N ILE A 148 9.02 31.88 4.13
CA ILE A 148 7.57 31.78 4.26
C ILE A 148 7.02 31.39 2.90
N HIS A 149 6.22 30.33 2.81
CA HIS A 149 5.53 29.90 1.58
C HIS A 149 4.08 30.37 1.58
N GLY A 150 3.36 30.04 2.66
CA GLY A 150 1.92 30.24 2.78
C GLY A 150 1.47 30.53 4.21
N PHE A 151 0.17 30.77 4.34
CA PHE A 151 -0.47 31.17 5.60
C PHE A 151 -1.78 30.40 5.81
N HIS A 152 -1.98 29.90 7.03
CA HIS A 152 -3.17 29.19 7.50
C HIS A 152 -3.65 29.85 8.80
N PHE A 153 -4.32 31.00 8.66
CA PHE A 153 -4.61 31.88 9.79
C PHE A 153 -5.68 31.34 10.73
N GLU A 154 -6.61 30.55 10.21
CA GLU A 154 -7.68 29.90 10.97
C GLU A 154 -7.11 28.95 12.03
N GLU A 155 -5.94 28.38 11.77
CA GLU A 155 -5.23 27.45 12.65
C GLU A 155 -4.02 28.09 13.34
N ASN A 156 -3.83 29.41 13.20
CA ASN A 156 -2.66 30.11 13.72
C ASN A 156 -1.34 29.49 13.23
N ARG A 157 -1.28 29.12 11.95
CA ARG A 157 -0.14 28.44 11.32
C ARG A 157 0.39 29.19 10.10
N ILE A 158 1.68 29.05 9.86
CA ILE A 158 2.36 29.47 8.63
C ILE A 158 3.07 28.27 8.01
N THR A 159 3.15 28.25 6.68
CA THR A 159 3.90 27.22 5.96
C THR A 159 5.24 27.81 5.58
N LEU A 160 6.32 27.16 6.00
CA LEU A 160 7.70 27.51 5.70
C LEU A 160 8.28 26.49 4.72
N LEU A 161 9.13 26.94 3.79
CA LEU A 161 9.98 26.09 2.97
C LEU A 161 11.32 25.96 3.67
N LEU A 162 11.61 24.77 4.20
CA LEU A 162 12.85 24.47 4.90
C LEU A 162 13.72 23.57 4.04
N THR A 163 15.02 23.85 4.03
CA THR A 163 16.04 23.08 3.33
C THR A 163 17.04 22.52 4.32
N ASP A 164 17.68 21.41 3.94
CA ASP A 164 18.86 20.90 4.63
C ASP A 164 20.10 21.64 4.10
N SER A 165 20.15 22.94 4.35
CA SER A 165 21.29 23.79 3.99
C SER A 165 22.12 24.02 5.24
N THR A 166 22.92 23.03 5.60
CA THR A 166 24.03 23.28 6.52
C THR A 166 25.09 24.12 5.80
N ASP A 167 25.73 25.06 6.49
CA ASP A 167 26.83 25.88 5.94
C ASP A 167 28.05 25.04 5.49
N ASP A 168 28.08 23.73 5.81
CA ASP A 168 29.10 22.75 5.42
C ASP A 168 28.64 21.82 4.26
N ALA A 169 27.46 22.04 3.68
CA ALA A 169 26.95 21.26 2.57
C ALA A 169 27.79 21.49 1.30
N ALA A 170 28.35 20.43 0.73
CA ALA A 170 29.04 20.48 -0.56
C ALA A 170 28.09 21.03 -1.65
N GLU A 171 28.62 21.68 -2.70
CA GLU A 171 27.81 22.30 -3.77
C GLU A 171 26.77 21.36 -4.43
N GLU A 172 26.91 20.04 -4.27
CA GLU A 172 25.92 19.03 -4.68
C GLU A 172 24.62 19.02 -3.83
N ASP A 173 24.67 19.36 -2.54
CA ASP A 173 23.52 19.34 -1.62
C ASP A 173 22.60 20.58 -1.75
N LEU A 174 23.04 21.61 -2.48
CA LEU A 174 22.22 22.80 -2.81
C LEU A 174 21.01 22.47 -3.71
N THR A 175 20.90 21.23 -4.18
CA THR A 175 19.77 20.74 -4.98
C THR A 175 18.71 19.98 -4.18
N ALA A 176 18.88 19.86 -2.86
CA ALA A 176 17.88 19.24 -2.00
C ALA A 176 16.51 19.96 -2.14
N PRO A 177 15.42 19.21 -2.37
CA PRO A 177 14.10 19.81 -2.54
C PRO A 177 13.65 20.45 -1.22
N ALA A 178 13.31 21.74 -1.26
CA ALA A 178 12.74 22.43 -0.12
C ALA A 178 11.43 21.74 0.31
N VAL A 179 11.31 21.46 1.61
CA VAL A 179 10.15 20.78 2.19
C VAL A 179 9.20 21.81 2.79
N GLU A 180 7.91 21.69 2.49
CA GLU A 180 6.88 22.51 3.10
C GLU A 180 6.53 22.01 4.50
N VAL A 181 6.74 22.87 5.49
CA VAL A 181 6.53 22.60 6.91
C VAL A 181 5.57 23.61 7.50
N SER A 182 4.46 23.13 8.06
CA SER A 182 3.47 23.96 8.75
C SER A 182 3.86 24.14 10.22
N VAL A 183 4.07 25.39 10.62
CA VAL A 183 4.57 25.80 11.94
C VAL A 183 3.52 26.65 12.63
N ASP A 184 3.20 26.33 13.88
CA ASP A 184 2.29 27.10 14.72
C ASP A 184 3.00 28.34 15.25
N ILE A 185 2.44 29.52 14.93
CA ILE A 185 3.02 30.80 15.33
C ILE A 185 2.77 31.11 16.80
N SER A 186 2.07 30.30 17.58
CA SER A 186 1.95 30.44 19.05
C SER A 186 3.08 29.75 19.81
N LEU A 187 3.83 28.88 19.14
CA LEU A 187 4.91 28.09 19.72
C LEU A 187 6.28 28.60 19.25
N SER A 188 7.35 28.13 19.88
CA SER A 188 8.72 28.32 19.35
C SER A 188 9.04 27.27 18.29
N ALA A 189 10.12 27.47 17.54
CA ALA A 189 10.63 26.47 16.59
C ALA A 189 10.82 25.10 17.27
N MET A 190 11.48 25.07 18.42
CA MET A 190 11.71 23.83 19.18
C MET A 190 10.42 23.16 19.68
N ALA A 191 9.41 23.94 20.08
CA ALA A 191 8.13 23.39 20.49
C ALA A 191 7.35 22.81 19.30
N ASN A 192 7.44 23.44 18.12
CA ASN A 192 6.89 22.89 16.87
C ASN A 192 7.60 21.59 16.47
N ALA A 193 8.94 21.54 16.49
CA ALA A 193 9.70 20.32 16.22
C ALA A 193 9.29 19.17 17.16
N ARG A 194 9.16 19.47 18.46
CA ARG A 194 8.66 18.49 19.44
C ARG A 194 7.26 18.01 19.11
N ALA A 195 6.35 18.87 18.65
CA ALA A 195 5.01 18.44 18.25
C ALA A 195 5.04 17.45 17.09
N PHE A 196 5.95 17.63 16.12
CA PHE A 196 6.17 16.67 15.03
C PHE A 196 6.81 15.35 15.53
N PHE A 197 7.70 15.41 16.53
CA PHE A 197 8.21 14.21 17.19
C PHE A 197 7.20 13.53 18.12
N ASP A 198 6.27 14.26 18.73
CA ASP A 198 5.26 13.70 19.62
C ASP A 198 4.08 13.12 18.84
N ALA A 199 3.84 13.59 17.61
CA ALA A 199 2.95 12.91 16.67
C ALA A 199 3.35 11.43 16.50
N LYS A 200 4.65 11.12 16.54
CA LYS A 200 5.23 9.75 16.60
C LYS A 200 4.65 8.89 17.72
N ARG A 201 4.40 9.47 18.89
CA ARG A 201 3.93 8.74 20.09
C ARG A 201 2.43 8.52 20.11
N LYS A 202 1.66 9.32 19.38
CA LYS A 202 0.20 9.20 19.30
C LYS A 202 -0.24 8.30 18.13
N SER A 203 0.61 8.12 17.12
CA SER A 203 0.35 7.23 15.97
C SER A 203 0.94 5.82 16.13
N ALA A 204 1.84 5.60 17.10
CA ALA A 204 2.36 4.30 17.52
C ALA A 204 1.51 3.68 18.64
#